data_AF-A0A6J7ZLX2-F1
#
_entry.id   AF-A0A6J7ZLX2-F1
#
_cell.length_a   1.000
_cell.length_b   1.000
_cell.length_c   1.000
_cell.angle_alpha   90.00
_cell.angle_beta   90.00
_cell.angle_gamma   90.00
#
_symmetry.space_group_name_H-M   'P 1'
#
loop_
_entity.id
_entity.type
_entity.pdbx_description
1 polymer ?
#
loop_
_entity_poly.entity_id
_entity_poly.type
_entity_poly.pdbx_seq_one_letter_code
_entity_poly.pdbx_strand_id
1 'polypeptide(L)'
;MNSTTHEQDFYAWTQEQSQLLKTGQLHQIDWQNIAEEIEDMGRSEKRQLDSRLELLIMHLLKWQFQPNLRSRSWQLTIKEQRLRLSKLLQKNPSLQPNLTEAIEDVYPLATLSAERETGLSLFPEICPYTLSEILSLEFLPE
;
A
#
# COMPACT_ATOMS: atom_id res chain seq x y z
N MET A 1 16.31 30.68 -10.58
CA MET A 1 15.28 31.09 -11.55
C MET A 1 14.97 29.82 -12.36
N ASN A 2 14.04 28.96 -11.91
CA ASN A 2 12.62 29.02 -12.23
C ASN A 2 11.78 28.21 -11.20
N SER A 3 11.96 28.45 -9.91
CA SER A 3 11.24 27.71 -8.85
C SER A 3 9.72 27.97 -8.83
N THR A 4 9.22 28.89 -9.65
CA THR A 4 7.83 29.37 -9.63
C THR A 4 6.86 28.50 -10.43
N THR A 5 7.30 27.57 -11.29
CA THR A 5 6.37 26.78 -12.14
C THR A 5 5.93 25.45 -11.53
N HIS A 6 6.80 24.75 -10.78
CA HIS A 6 6.43 23.48 -10.13
C HIS A 6 5.31 23.65 -9.10
N GLU A 7 5.43 24.61 -8.18
CA GLU A 7 4.45 24.84 -7.12
C GLU A 7 3.13 25.47 -7.62
N GLN A 8 3.14 26.14 -8.77
CA GLN A 8 1.97 26.86 -9.30
C GLN A 8 1.17 26.06 -10.33
N ASP A 9 1.85 25.29 -11.17
CA ASP A 9 1.22 24.44 -12.19
C ASP A 9 2.05 23.17 -12.42
N PHE A 10 1.92 22.24 -11.47
CA PHE A 10 2.60 20.95 -11.51
C PHE A 10 2.38 20.21 -12.84
N TYR A 11 1.16 20.24 -13.38
CA TYR A 11 0.86 19.55 -14.63
C TYR A 11 1.67 20.14 -15.79
N ALA A 12 1.65 21.47 -15.98
CA ALA A 12 2.45 22.12 -17.01
C ALA A 12 3.94 21.84 -16.84
N TRP A 13 4.45 21.90 -15.60
CA TRP A 13 5.84 21.57 -15.29
C TRP A 13 6.20 20.14 -15.69
N THR A 14 5.37 19.12 -15.37
CA THR A 14 5.66 17.72 -15.77
C THR A 14 5.73 17.55 -17.30
N GLN A 15 4.87 18.25 -18.05
CA GLN A 15 4.89 18.19 -19.51
C GLN A 15 6.14 18.86 -20.09
N GLU A 16 6.53 20.00 -19.54
CA GLU A 16 7.76 20.71 -19.92
C GLU A 16 9.00 19.84 -19.67
N GLN A 17 9.16 19.31 -18.46
CA GLN A 17 10.30 18.44 -18.12
C GLN A 17 10.33 17.18 -19.00
N SER A 18 9.17 16.57 -19.30
CA SER A 18 9.09 15.44 -20.22
C SER A 18 9.57 15.80 -21.63
N GLN A 19 9.21 16.97 -22.13
CA GLN A 19 9.59 17.44 -23.45
C GLN A 19 11.09 17.77 -23.51
N LEU A 20 11.65 18.40 -22.47
CA LEU A 20 13.07 18.69 -22.36
C LEU A 20 13.91 17.39 -22.37
N LEU A 21 13.47 16.36 -21.64
CA LEU A 21 14.11 15.03 -21.65
C LEU A 21 14.07 14.39 -23.04
N LYS A 22 12.90 14.39 -23.69
CA LYS A 22 12.72 13.82 -25.04
C LYS A 22 13.55 14.52 -26.11
N THR A 23 13.77 15.83 -25.97
CA THR A 23 14.53 16.64 -26.93
C THR A 23 16.02 16.77 -26.59
N GLY A 24 16.48 16.15 -25.50
CA GLY A 24 17.87 16.17 -25.08
C GLY A 24 18.36 17.52 -24.57
N GLN A 25 17.45 18.41 -24.17
CA GLN A 25 17.78 19.75 -23.64
C GLN A 25 18.15 19.68 -22.15
N LEU A 26 19.14 18.85 -21.82
CA LEU A 26 19.49 18.46 -20.45
C LEU A 26 19.94 19.63 -19.55
N HIS A 27 20.38 20.75 -20.15
CA HIS A 27 20.81 21.95 -19.43
C HIS A 27 19.65 22.76 -18.85
N GLN A 28 18.41 22.50 -19.28
CA GLN A 28 17.19 23.15 -18.78
C GLN A 28 16.40 22.27 -17.80
N ILE A 29 16.86 21.03 -17.56
CA ILE A 29 16.18 20.09 -16.69
C ILE A 29 16.30 20.50 -15.23
N ASP A 30 15.18 20.44 -14.53
CA ASP A 30 15.08 20.60 -13.09
C ASP A 30 15.36 19.26 -12.38
N TRP A 31 16.65 18.91 -12.31
CA TRP A 31 17.08 17.59 -11.82
C TRP A 31 16.68 17.30 -10.39
N GLN A 32 16.66 18.31 -9.52
CA GLN A 32 16.33 18.13 -8.12
C GLN A 32 14.86 17.74 -7.95
N ASN A 33 13.95 18.56 -8.51
CA ASN A 33 12.52 18.28 -8.40
C ASN A 33 12.15 16.98 -9.13
N ILE A 34 12.75 16.65 -10.27
CA ILE A 34 12.51 15.35 -10.93
C ILE A 34 12.92 14.17 -10.05
N ALA A 35 14.08 14.25 -9.39
CA ALA A 35 14.53 13.18 -8.50
C ALA A 35 13.55 13.00 -7.34
N GLU A 36 13.13 14.11 -6.70
CA GLU A 36 12.14 14.09 -5.62
C GLU A 36 10.82 13.44 -6.07
N GLU A 37 10.29 13.81 -7.24
CA GLU A 37 9.05 13.23 -7.79
C GLU A 37 9.19 11.73 -8.09
N ILE A 38 10.33 11.27 -8.62
CA ILE A 38 10.57 9.85 -8.87
C ILE A 38 10.60 9.07 -7.55
N GLU A 39 11.27 9.60 -6.54
CA GLU A 39 11.27 8.99 -5.22
C GLU A 39 9.88 8.97 -4.59
N ASP A 40 9.11 10.05 -4.73
CA ASP A 40 7.73 10.14 -4.24
C ASP A 40 6.79 9.14 -4.92
N MET A 41 6.95 8.94 -6.23
CA MET A 41 6.25 7.89 -6.97
C MET A 41 6.56 6.51 -6.37
N GLY A 42 7.84 6.20 -6.11
CA GLY A 42 8.24 4.95 -5.44
C GLY A 42 7.65 4.80 -4.04
N ARG A 43 7.71 5.87 -3.22
CA ARG A 43 7.11 5.91 -1.88
C ARG A 43 5.59 5.71 -1.92
N SER A 44 4.92 6.18 -2.97
CA SER A 44 3.46 6.03 -3.11
C SER A 44 3.04 4.57 -3.34
N GLU A 45 3.78 3.82 -4.15
CA GLU A 45 3.51 2.39 -4.40
C GLU A 45 3.73 1.56 -3.12
N LYS A 46 4.79 1.85 -2.36
CA LYS A 46 5.04 1.22 -1.04
C LYS A 46 3.94 1.55 -0.03
N ARG A 47 3.52 2.81 0.09
CA ARG A 47 2.38 3.19 0.94
C ARG A 47 1.09 2.48 0.53
N GLN A 48 0.88 2.26 -0.77
CA GLN A 48 -0.28 1.51 -1.26
C GLN A 48 -0.21 0.03 -0.87
N LEU A 49 0.97 -0.59 -0.89
CA LEU A 49 1.17 -1.94 -0.38
C LEU A 49 0.79 -2.02 1.11
N ASP A 50 1.34 -1.11 1.90
CA ASP A 50 1.18 -1.11 3.36
C ASP A 50 -0.28 -0.92 3.75
N SER A 51 -0.97 0.06 3.16
CA SER A 51 -2.40 0.31 3.40
C SER A 51 -3.29 -0.90 3.05
N ARG A 52 -2.92 -1.64 1.99
CA ARG A 52 -3.67 -2.83 1.59
C ARG A 52 -3.44 -4.01 2.53
N LEU A 53 -2.20 -4.22 2.96
CA LEU A 53 -1.86 -5.24 3.95
C LEU A 53 -2.52 -4.94 5.29
N GLU A 54 -2.45 -3.70 5.76
CA GLU A 54 -3.11 -3.25 6.99
C GLU A 54 -4.61 -3.59 6.98
N LEU A 55 -5.33 -3.15 5.93
CA LEU A 55 -6.77 -3.36 5.81
C LEU A 55 -7.14 -4.85 5.71
N LEU A 56 -6.34 -5.63 4.96
CA LEU A 56 -6.55 -7.06 4.81
C LEU A 56 -6.36 -7.78 6.15
N ILE A 57 -5.25 -7.53 6.85
CA ILE A 57 -4.94 -8.18 8.12
C ILE A 57 -5.96 -7.78 9.19
N MET A 58 -6.34 -6.51 9.26
CA MET A 58 -7.39 -6.04 10.16
C MET A 58 -8.71 -6.80 9.92
N HIS A 59 -9.10 -7.05 8.67
CA HIS A 59 -10.30 -7.84 8.37
C HIS A 59 -10.14 -9.33 8.68
N LEU A 60 -8.95 -9.92 8.52
CA LEU A 60 -8.67 -11.29 8.95
C LEU A 60 -8.78 -11.44 10.47
N LEU A 61 -8.25 -10.47 11.24
CA LEU A 61 -8.40 -10.42 12.69
C LEU A 61 -9.88 -10.30 13.09
N LYS A 62 -10.62 -9.36 12.51
CA LYS A 62 -12.08 -9.23 12.75
C LYS A 62 -12.81 -10.54 12.45
N TRP A 63 -12.46 -11.19 11.35
CA TRP A 63 -13.05 -12.45 10.95
C TRP A 63 -12.79 -13.56 11.98
N GLN A 64 -11.56 -13.68 12.47
CA GLN A 64 -11.17 -14.70 13.46
C GLN A 64 -11.81 -14.43 14.83
N PHE A 65 -11.68 -13.21 15.35
CA PHE A 65 -12.00 -12.89 16.74
C PHE A 65 -13.46 -12.45 16.96
N GLN A 66 -14.24 -12.26 15.89
CA GLN A 66 -15.68 -12.01 15.98
C GLN A 66 -16.51 -12.97 15.10
N PRO A 67 -16.48 -14.29 15.38
CA PRO A 67 -17.15 -15.29 14.54
C PRO A 67 -18.66 -15.04 14.38
N ASN A 68 -19.30 -14.48 15.42
CA ASN A 68 -20.72 -14.15 15.44
C ASN A 68 -21.10 -12.94 14.56
N LEU A 69 -20.13 -12.13 14.13
CA LEU A 69 -20.33 -10.93 13.32
C LEU A 69 -19.80 -11.08 11.89
N ARG A 70 -19.32 -12.28 11.53
CA ARG A 70 -18.88 -12.60 10.17
C ARG A 70 -20.01 -12.26 9.19
N SER A 71 -19.66 -11.51 8.16
CA SER A 71 -20.61 -11.06 7.16
C SER A 71 -20.07 -11.26 5.76
N ARG A 72 -20.98 -11.36 4.79
CA ARG A 72 -20.62 -11.37 3.36
C ARG A 72 -19.82 -10.12 2.99
N SER A 73 -20.12 -8.97 3.60
CA SER A 73 -19.37 -7.74 3.33
C SER A 73 -17.90 -7.87 3.74
N TRP A 74 -17.61 -8.40 4.93
CA TRP A 74 -16.22 -8.57 5.38
C TRP A 74 -15.46 -9.57 4.50
N GLN A 75 -16.11 -10.68 4.14
CA GLN A 75 -15.52 -11.66 3.22
C GLN A 75 -15.20 -11.05 1.86
N LEU A 76 -16.09 -10.21 1.32
CA LEU A 76 -15.87 -9.50 0.07
C LEU A 76 -14.72 -8.48 0.18
N THR A 77 -14.61 -7.76 1.29
CA THR A 77 -13.47 -6.85 1.54
C THR A 77 -12.14 -7.60 1.57
N ILE A 78 -12.08 -8.76 2.24
CA ILE A 78 -10.87 -9.62 2.26
C ILE A 78 -10.49 -10.04 0.83
N LYS A 79 -11.46 -10.57 0.07
CA LYS A 79 -11.24 -10.98 -1.33
C LYS A 79 -10.79 -9.82 -2.20
N GLU A 80 -11.42 -8.65 -2.03
CA GLU A 80 -11.06 -7.44 -2.78
C GLU A 80 -9.62 -7.00 -2.48
N GLN A 81 -9.21 -6.93 -1.21
CA GLN A 81 -7.85 -6.52 -0.88
C GLN A 81 -6.81 -7.48 -1.43
N ARG A 82 -7.06 -8.81 -1.40
CA ARG A 82 -6.18 -9.80 -2.04
C ARG A 82 -6.07 -9.59 -3.54
N LEU A 83 -7.18 -9.37 -4.24
CA LEU A 83 -7.17 -9.08 -5.68
C LEU A 83 -6.40 -7.79 -6.01
N ARG A 84 -6.58 -6.74 -5.20
CA ARG A 84 -5.88 -5.47 -5.37
C ARG A 84 -4.38 -5.59 -5.05
N LEU A 85 -4.00 -6.34 -4.02
CA LEU A 85 -2.60 -6.68 -3.71
C LEU A 85 -1.95 -7.47 -4.84
N SER A 86 -2.64 -8.49 -5.36
CA SER A 86 -2.13 -9.27 -6.49
C SER A 86 -1.84 -8.39 -7.70
N LYS A 87 -2.78 -7.49 -8.05
CA LYS A 87 -2.59 -6.52 -9.14
C LYS A 87 -1.42 -5.56 -8.87
N LEU A 88 -1.26 -5.10 -7.63
CA LEU A 88 -0.16 -4.22 -7.23
C LEU A 88 1.20 -4.92 -7.42
N LEU A 89 1.32 -6.15 -6.92
CA LEU A 89 2.55 -6.94 -6.97
C LEU A 89 2.91 -7.42 -8.38
N GLN A 90 1.91 -7.61 -9.26
CA GLN A 90 2.13 -7.88 -10.68
C GLN A 90 2.72 -6.67 -11.41
N LYS A 91 2.29 -5.46 -11.06
CA LYS A 91 2.81 -4.22 -11.64
C LYS A 91 4.16 -3.82 -11.06
N ASN A 92 4.40 -4.16 -9.79
CA ASN A 92 5.59 -3.79 -9.03
C ASN A 92 6.27 -5.04 -8.43
N PRO A 93 6.88 -5.90 -9.26
CA PRO A 93 7.48 -7.15 -8.79
C PRO A 93 8.62 -6.95 -7.78
N SER A 94 9.27 -5.80 -7.78
CA SER A 94 10.31 -5.43 -6.80
C SER A 94 9.79 -5.26 -5.37
N LEU A 95 8.47 -5.17 -5.17
CA LEU A 95 7.86 -5.15 -3.83
C LEU A 95 7.75 -6.54 -3.19
N GLN A 96 7.81 -7.63 -3.98
CA GLN A 96 7.60 -8.99 -3.46
C GLN A 96 8.62 -9.45 -2.42
N PRO A 97 9.94 -9.20 -2.58
CA PRO A 97 10.93 -9.65 -1.60
C PRO A 97 10.73 -9.09 -0.18
N ASN A 98 10.07 -7.93 -0.07
CA ASN A 98 9.91 -7.19 1.19
C ASN A 98 8.54 -7.43 1.84
N LEU A 99 7.75 -8.41 1.39
CA LEU A 99 6.39 -8.63 1.90
C LEU A 99 6.35 -9.05 3.36
N THR A 100 7.30 -9.87 3.82
CA THR A 100 7.36 -10.29 5.23
C THR A 100 7.62 -9.10 6.14
N GLU A 101 8.63 -8.29 5.82
CA GLU A 101 8.93 -7.04 6.54
C GLU A 101 7.75 -6.08 6.51
N ALA A 102 7.10 -5.90 5.35
CA ALA A 102 5.91 -5.06 5.25
C ALA A 102 4.75 -5.54 6.13
N ILE A 103 4.56 -6.86 6.29
CA ILE A 103 3.55 -7.40 7.20
C ILE A 103 3.91 -7.11 8.66
N GLU A 104 5.16 -7.29 9.04
CA GLU A 104 5.65 -6.99 10.39
C GLU A 104 5.47 -5.50 10.73
N ASP A 105 5.80 -4.61 9.78
CA ASP A 105 5.67 -3.16 9.93
C ASP A 105 4.20 -2.72 10.09
N VAL A 106 3.28 -3.28 9.31
CA VAL A 106 1.87 -2.86 9.30
C VAL A 106 1.01 -3.58 10.34
N TYR A 107 1.46 -4.71 10.89
CA TYR A 107 0.68 -5.49 11.83
C TYR A 107 0.21 -4.70 13.07
N PRO A 108 1.06 -3.89 13.73
CA PRO A 108 0.61 -3.07 14.85
C PRO A 108 -0.52 -2.10 14.49
N LEU A 109 -0.47 -1.51 13.29
CA LEU A 109 -1.53 -0.63 12.79
C LEU A 109 -2.81 -1.42 12.47
N ALA A 110 -2.68 -2.59 11.86
CA ALA A 110 -3.81 -3.47 11.57
C ALA A 110 -4.54 -3.90 12.86
N THR A 111 -3.77 -4.22 13.90
CA THR A 111 -4.29 -4.54 15.24
C THR A 111 -5.02 -3.34 15.84
N LEU A 112 -4.40 -2.16 15.90
CA LEU A 112 -5.05 -0.94 16.41
C LEU A 112 -6.35 -0.60 15.65
N SER A 113 -6.35 -0.80 14.32
CA SER A 113 -7.54 -0.62 13.49
C SER A 113 -8.62 -1.67 13.81
N ALA A 114 -8.24 -2.93 14.07
CA ALA A 114 -9.16 -3.96 14.53
C ALA A 114 -9.72 -3.67 15.93
N GLU A 115 -8.89 -3.23 16.88
CA GLU A 115 -9.35 -2.82 18.22
C GLU A 115 -10.39 -1.71 18.13
N ARG A 116 -10.13 -0.70 17.28
CA ARG A 116 -11.05 0.43 17.05
C ARG A 116 -12.40 -0.01 16.49
N GLU A 117 -12.42 -0.96 15.56
CA GLU A 117 -13.67 -1.40 14.93
C GLU A 117 -14.42 -2.46 15.73
N THR A 118 -13.71 -3.25 16.53
CA THR A 118 -14.29 -4.39 17.27
C THR A 118 -14.58 -4.09 18.74
N GLY A 119 -13.87 -3.13 19.33
CA GLY A 119 -13.82 -2.91 20.77
C GLY A 119 -13.08 -3.99 21.56
N LEU A 120 -12.43 -4.94 20.87
CA LEU A 120 -11.59 -5.97 21.50
C LEU A 120 -10.17 -5.45 21.70
N SER A 121 -9.44 -6.03 22.66
CA SER A 121 -8.02 -5.74 22.93
C SER A 121 -7.17 -7.01 23.05
N LEU A 122 -7.74 -8.16 22.67
CA LEU A 122 -7.12 -9.49 22.78
C LEU A 122 -6.69 -9.98 21.40
N PHE A 123 -5.74 -9.28 20.78
CA PHE A 123 -5.10 -9.71 19.54
C PHE A 123 -3.66 -10.19 19.84
N PRO A 124 -3.12 -11.16 19.07
CA PRO A 124 -1.75 -11.61 19.24
C PRO A 124 -0.73 -10.48 19.04
N GLU A 125 0.39 -10.50 19.76
CA GLU A 125 1.46 -9.50 19.61
C GLU A 125 2.17 -9.56 18.25
N ILE A 126 2.17 -10.73 17.61
CA ILE A 126 2.73 -10.98 16.29
C ILE A 126 1.64 -11.47 15.34
N CYS A 127 1.78 -11.20 14.03
CA CYS A 127 0.80 -11.63 13.05
C CYS A 127 0.62 -13.15 13.09
N PRO A 128 -0.59 -13.67 13.34
CA PRO A 128 -0.82 -15.11 13.44
C PRO A 128 -0.90 -15.79 12.05
N TYR A 129 -0.83 -15.03 10.97
CA TYR A 129 -0.99 -15.51 9.61
C TYR A 129 0.33 -15.48 8.87
N THR A 130 0.63 -16.57 8.17
CA THR A 130 1.75 -16.62 7.24
C THR A 130 1.49 -15.76 6.01
N LEU A 131 2.56 -15.37 5.30
CA LEU A 131 2.45 -14.68 4.02
C LEU A 131 1.55 -15.43 3.02
N SER A 132 1.68 -16.77 2.97
CA SER A 132 0.88 -17.62 2.08
C SER A 132 -0.61 -17.57 2.43
N GLU A 133 -0.96 -17.54 3.71
CA GLU A 133 -2.35 -17.41 4.17
C GLU A 133 -2.94 -16.03 3.90
N ILE A 134 -2.17 -14.97 4.13
CA ILE A 134 -2.58 -13.59 3.84
C ILE A 134 -2.92 -13.45 2.35
N LEU A 135 -2.07 -13.99 1.47
CA LEU A 135 -2.25 -13.87 0.01
C LEU A 135 -3.21 -14.90 -0.60
N SER A 136 -3.51 -16.00 0.10
CA SER A 136 -4.39 -17.06 -0.41
C SER A 136 -5.84 -16.59 -0.56
N LEU A 137 -6.42 -16.68 -1.76
CA LEU A 137 -7.79 -16.21 -2.02
C LEU A 137 -8.86 -16.90 -1.15
N GLU A 138 -8.62 -18.16 -0.78
CA GLU A 138 -9.60 -19.00 -0.07
C GLU A 138 -9.36 -19.05 1.44
N PHE A 139 -8.24 -18.53 1.94
CA PHE A 139 -7.95 -18.57 3.37
C PHE A 139 -8.89 -17.65 4.16
N LEU A 140 -9.54 -18.20 5.17
CA LEU A 140 -10.28 -17.47 6.20
C LEU A 140 -9.95 -18.14 7.54
N PRO A 141 -9.45 -17.41 8.54
CA PRO A 141 -9.08 -18.00 9.82
C PRO A 141 -10.32 -18.49 10.58
N GLU A 142 -10.14 -19.55 11.38
CA GLU A 142 -11.19 -20.13 12.22
C GLU A 142 -11.38 -19.41 13.55
#